data_AF-A0A931ZKN9-F1
#
_entry.id   AF-A0A931ZKN9-F1
#
_cell.length_a   1.000
_cell.length_b   1.000
_cell.length_c   1.000
_cell.angle_alpha   90.00
_cell.angle_beta   90.00
_cell.angle_gamma   90.00
#
_symmetry.space_group_name_H-M   'P 1'
#
loop_
_entity.id
_entity.type
_entity.pdbx_description
1 polymer ?
#
loop_
_entity_poly.entity_id
_entity_poly.type
_entity_poly.pdbx_seq_one_letter_code
_entity_poly.pdbx_strand_id
1 'polypeptide(L)' 'MQGRANQAILKTLAEYFQVPISSVSLVSGYTSKQKIINIEA' A
#
# COMPACT_ATOMS: atom_id res chain seq x y z
N MET A 1 4.60 -7.02 -15.38
CA MET A 1 3.77 -7.72 -14.36
C MET A 1 4.09 -7.28 -12.93
N GLN A 2 5.29 -6.78 -12.63
CA GLN A 2 5.62 -6.17 -11.34
C GLN A 2 4.81 -4.86 -11.16
N GLY A 3 3.95 -4.78 -10.15
CA GLY A 3 3.21 -3.56 -9.79
C GLY A 3 1.72 -3.76 -9.48
N ARG A 4 1.04 -4.71 -10.15
CA ARG A 4 -0.41 -4.94 -9.94
C ARG A 4 -0.73 -5.43 -8.52
N ALA A 5 0.13 -6.28 -7.95
CA ALA A 5 -0.03 -6.75 -6.58
C ALA A 5 0.10 -5.60 -5.55
N ASN A 6 1.06 -4.69 -5.76
CA ASN A 6 1.23 -3.54 -4.88
C ASN A 6 0.01 -2.61 -4.97
N GLN A 7 -0.50 -2.34 -6.17
CA GLN A 7 -1.70 -1.52 -6.34
C GLN A 7 -2.94 -2.13 -5.67
N ALA A 8 -3.14 -3.44 -5.79
CA ALA A 8 -4.26 -4.11 -5.13
C ALA A 8 -4.19 -3.96 -3.61
N ILE A 9 -3.01 -4.17 -3.01
CA ILE A 9 -2.79 -4.03 -1.57
C ILE A 9 -3.07 -2.59 -1.11
N LEU A 10 -2.50 -1.59 -1.78
CA LEU A 10 -2.70 -0.18 -1.42
C LEU A 10 -4.19 0.21 -1.52
N LYS A 11 -4.89 -0.28 -2.55
CA LYS A 11 -6.32 -0.01 -2.73
C LYS A 11 -7.17 -0.63 -1.63
N THR A 12 -6.95 -1.90 -1.31
CA THR A 12 -7.68 -2.57 -0.22
C THR A 12 -7.45 -1.88 1.14
N LEU A 13 -6.22 -1.41 1.40
CA LEU A 13 -5.91 -0.68 2.63
C LEU A 13 -6.59 0.70 2.68
N ALA A 14 -6.55 1.46 1.58
CA ALA A 14 -7.23 2.76 1.50
C ALA A 14 -8.74 2.65 1.74
N GLU A 15 -9.39 1.63 1.16
CA GLU A 15 -10.81 1.35 1.36
C GLU A 15 -11.12 0.95 2.82
N TYR A 16 -10.30 0.07 3.42
CA TYR A 16 -10.49 -0.38 4.80
C TYR A 16 -10.36 0.75 5.82
N PHE A 17 -9.35 1.61 5.65
CA PHE A 17 -9.10 2.73 6.55
C PHE A 17 -9.88 4.01 6.17
N GLN A 18 -10.64 3.98 5.08
CA GLN A 18 -11.44 5.11 4.58
C GLN A 18 -10.60 6.39 4.33
N VAL A 19 -9.37 6.22 3.87
CA VAL A 19 -8.46 7.33 3.52
C VAL A 19 -8.24 7.41 2.01
N PRO A 20 -7.83 8.56 1.46
CA PRO A 20 -7.44 8.67 0.06
C PRO A 20 -6.34 7.68 -0.31
N ILE A 21 -6.39 7.10 -1.51
CA ILE A 21 -5.33 6.20 -2.02
C ILE A 21 -3.95 6.88 -2.02
N SER A 22 -3.91 8.19 -2.22
CA SER A 22 -2.69 9.01 -2.20
C SER A 22 -2.03 9.06 -0.82
N SER A 23 -2.80 8.82 0.24
CA SER A 23 -2.31 8.77 1.63
C SER A 23 -1.71 7.41 2.00
N VAL A 24 -1.84 6.41 1.13
CA VAL A 24 -1.35 5.04 1.39
C VAL A 24 -0.15 4.78 0.49
N SER A 25 1.02 4.57 1.07
CA SER A 25 2.26 4.39 0.31
C SER A 25 3.11 3.25 0.85
N LEU A 26 3.75 2.49 -0.05
CA LEU A 26 4.71 1.45 0.33
C LEU A 26 6.06 2.10 0.63
N VAL A 27 6.45 2.14 1.90
CA VAL A 27 7.74 2.69 2.34
C VAL A 27 8.87 1.70 2.08
N SER A 28 8.62 0.40 2.30
CA SER A 28 9.63 -0.65 2.20
C SER A 28 9.01 -2.02 1.96
N GLY A 29 9.75 -2.96 1.36
CA GLY A 29 9.29 -4.32 1.08
C GLY A 29 9.06 -4.63 -0.40
N TYR A 30 9.80 -3.96 -1.30
CA TYR A 30 9.86 -4.33 -2.72
C TYR A 30 10.60 -5.67 -2.95
N THR A 31 11.60 -5.97 -2.12
CA THR A 31 12.42 -7.20 -2.20
C THR A 31 12.40 -8.05 -0.93
N SER A 32 11.77 -7.56 0.15
CA SER A 32 11.72 -8.24 1.45
C SER A 32 10.35 -8.89 1.70
N LYS A 33 10.33 -9.98 2.48
CA LYS A 33 9.09 -10.68 2.88
C LYS A 33 8.18 -9.80 3.74
N GLN A 34 8.75 -8.82 4.44
CA GLN A 34 8.01 -7.87 5.26
C GLN A 34 7.78 -6.58 4.49
N LYS A 35 6.53 -6.11 4.44
CA LYS A 35 6.11 -4.87 3.79
C LYS A 35 5.72 -3.84 4.85
N ILE A 36 6.29 -2.64 4.75
CA ILE A 36 5.94 -1.48 5.57
C ILE A 36 5.14 -0.51 4.71
N ILE A 37 3.90 -0.25 5.12
CA ILE A 37 2.96 0.66 4.46
C ILE A 37 2.75 1.85 5.40
N ASN A 38 2.88 3.07 4.87
CA ASN A 38 2.50 4.30 5.56
C ASN A 38 1.06 4.68 5.21
N ILE A 39 0.32 5.18 6.19
CA ILE A 39 -1.07 5.62 6.07
C ILE A 39 -1.19 6.98 6.74
N GLU A 40 -1.40 8.03 5.97
CA GLU A 40 -1.52 9.42 6.44
C GLU A 40 -2.98 9.87 6.40
N ALA A 41 -3.66 9.84 7.55
CA ALA A 41 -5.05 10.28 7.69
C ALA A 41 -5.18 11.80 7.82
#